data_AF-A0A4Q2UQ13-F1
#
_entry.id   AF-A0A4Q2UQ13-F1
#
_cell.length_a   1.000
_cell.length_b   1.000
_cell.length_c   1.000
_cell.angle_alpha   90.00
_cell.angle_beta   90.00
_cell.angle_gamma   90.00
#
_symmetry.space_group_name_H-M   'P 1'
#
loop_
_entity.id
_entity.type
_entity.pdbx_description
1 polymer ?
#
loop_
_entity_poly.entity_id
_entity_poly.type
_entity_poly.pdbx_seq_one_letter_code
_entity_poly.pdbx_strand_id
1 'polypeptide(L)'
;MSLDIYINGTKAATITADQPRSDVASAFGYSYNKFGFLWTIPASYKSGAQLIVSVRPTGTDRNITNSPLTTDVCSGSGTPPVTSPPPSTTTTTPPVTTPPIVTPPPSTDYPILDSPQPSDLRPFIQNERVRVAIDLAVGGVVREVTDLQVGENMINCLVKDGKRDTGRDDQIAIYGLPDANQGWTTGGSQLHDNIGYNPVQGGDVLLNRSPILAFGKTNNMLYCKTRPLQWGLNNIPGDYIIEQWIQLQGNIVRRHVRITGNRPETGSQFYDHARQQELPCTYTSGSFYQYYVVQGTPYTNAPLVKVNDIPNLDGSGKTLNQYDDSMGQIAPLNVDASEPWIAAVRPQDNRGIALHTPFSNEFKVGLFNSVGWGPPEALNAGYIANGLKLTLDRNGVYEFDFNMVVGSLNEIRNTINSLPQSETKPHYVFAGQSKRHGFSYQKGYDQGYPVGDELSITPKNRRFSFTSPRKGYKASDINRIYIRIRARTNETQFVLKWRKIGQSPIESEWAGQSISFPITGDNQYRTIAIPVGNHPQWNGIINEFSINYANPNEEPANNQQIGIKWISAENLENQ
;
A
#
# COMPACT_ATOMS: atom_id res chain seq x y z
N MET A 1 1.56 11.18 37.37
CA MET A 1 0.65 11.28 36.21
C MET A 1 -0.63 10.53 36.53
N SER A 2 -1.81 11.03 36.16
CA SER A 2 -3.08 10.32 36.39
C SER A 2 -3.44 9.46 35.18
N LEU A 3 -3.96 8.26 35.44
CA LEU A 3 -4.36 7.27 34.46
C LEU A 3 -5.82 6.90 34.67
N ASP A 4 -6.60 6.85 33.59
CA ASP A 4 -7.96 6.33 33.59
C ASP A 4 -7.94 4.86 33.20
N ILE A 5 -8.61 4.03 34.01
CA ILE A 5 -8.80 2.59 33.78
C ILE A 5 -10.20 2.38 33.24
N TYR A 6 -10.32 1.64 32.15
CA TYR A 6 -11.57 1.25 31.53
C TYR A 6 -11.70 -0.27 31.51
N ILE A 7 -12.89 -0.77 31.83
CA ILE A 7 -13.28 -2.17 31.71
C ILE A 7 -14.38 -2.27 30.66
N ASN A 8 -14.14 -3.05 29.61
CA ASN A 8 -15.06 -3.21 28.48
C ASN A 8 -15.56 -1.86 27.92
N GLY A 9 -14.65 -0.89 27.83
CA GLY A 9 -14.93 0.46 27.31
C GLY A 9 -15.57 1.43 28.32
N THR A 10 -15.93 0.99 29.53
CA THR A 10 -16.51 1.85 30.58
C THR A 10 -15.44 2.27 31.58
N LYS A 11 -15.34 3.56 31.89
CA LYS A 11 -14.36 4.06 32.88
C LYS A 11 -14.67 3.47 34.25
N ALA A 12 -13.72 2.68 34.77
CA ALA A 12 -13.83 2.00 36.05
C ALA A 12 -13.10 2.74 37.19
N ALA A 13 -12.02 3.45 36.90
CA ALA A 13 -11.26 4.21 37.90
C ALA A 13 -10.38 5.31 37.27
N THR A 14 -9.93 6.24 38.09
CA THR A 14 -8.74 7.06 37.83
C THR A 14 -7.72 6.76 38.92
N ILE A 15 -6.50 6.42 38.54
CA ILE A 15 -5.39 6.09 39.45
C ILE A 15 -4.21 7.01 39.19
N THR A 16 -3.25 7.02 40.12
CA THR A 16 -1.98 7.72 39.93
C THR A 16 -0.89 6.71 39.56
N ALA A 17 -0.12 7.00 38.51
CA ALA A 17 1.15 6.33 38.27
C ALA A 17 2.22 6.91 39.20
N ASP A 18 2.41 6.27 40.34
CA ASP A 18 3.33 6.67 41.40
C ASP A 18 4.25 5.55 41.91
N GLN A 19 4.16 4.36 41.31
CA GLN A 19 4.96 3.20 41.74
C GLN A 19 6.37 3.26 41.15
N PRO A 20 7.40 2.89 41.94
CA PRO A 20 8.78 2.95 41.48
C PRO A 20 9.07 1.92 40.37
N ARG A 21 9.71 2.37 39.31
CA ARG A 21 10.23 1.62 38.16
C ARG A 21 11.62 2.14 37.84
N SER A 22 12.58 1.75 38.68
CA SER A 22 13.99 2.12 38.54
C SER A 22 14.62 1.56 37.27
N ASP A 23 14.14 0.42 36.79
CA ASP A 23 14.48 -0.17 35.50
C ASP A 23 14.13 0.75 34.32
N VAL A 24 12.93 1.35 34.34
CA VAL A 24 12.49 2.33 33.34
C VAL A 24 13.30 3.62 33.46
N ALA A 25 13.48 4.13 34.67
CA ALA A 25 14.29 5.33 34.90
C ALA A 25 15.73 5.18 34.37
N SER A 26 16.33 4.01 34.58
CA SER A 26 17.68 3.67 34.13
C SER A 26 17.76 3.53 32.60
N ALA A 27 16.77 2.89 31.97
CA ALA A 27 16.72 2.72 30.51
C ALA A 27 16.66 4.05 29.74
N PHE A 28 16.08 5.10 30.34
CA PHE A 28 15.92 6.42 29.72
C PHE A 28 16.79 7.53 30.35
N GLY A 29 17.66 7.20 31.31
CA GLY A 29 18.58 8.16 31.93
C GLY A 29 17.91 9.23 32.79
N TYR A 30 16.76 8.94 33.41
CA TYR A 30 16.01 9.89 34.24
C TYR A 30 16.27 9.68 35.74
N SER A 31 16.32 10.78 36.50
CA SER A 31 16.35 10.74 37.98
C SER A 31 14.97 10.50 38.60
N TYR A 32 13.90 10.76 37.86
CA TYR A 32 12.52 10.42 38.25
C TYR A 32 12.24 8.95 37.96
N ASN A 33 11.66 8.21 38.91
CA ASN A 33 11.44 6.76 38.76
C ASN A 33 10.01 6.30 39.06
N LYS A 34 9.05 7.19 39.27
CA LYS A 34 7.67 6.82 39.61
C LYS A 34 6.81 6.66 38.35
N PHE A 35 7.12 5.64 37.54
CA PHE A 35 6.43 5.37 36.26
C PHE A 35 5.46 4.19 36.32
N GLY A 36 5.44 3.42 37.40
CA GLY A 36 4.56 2.28 37.56
C GLY A 36 3.19 2.66 38.13
N PHE A 37 2.25 1.74 38.01
CA PHE A 37 0.95 1.79 38.67
C PHE A 37 0.51 0.37 38.99
N LEU A 38 -0.37 0.23 39.98
CA LEU A 38 -1.05 -1.02 40.31
C LEU A 38 -2.53 -0.70 40.47
N TRP A 39 -3.38 -1.45 39.78
CA TRP A 39 -4.82 -1.41 39.99
C TRP A 39 -5.38 -2.82 40.03
N THR A 40 -6.06 -3.14 41.13
CA THR A 40 -6.67 -4.44 41.34
C THR A 40 -8.10 -4.41 40.83
N ILE A 41 -8.44 -5.34 39.92
CA ILE A 41 -9.80 -5.47 39.38
C ILE A 41 -10.78 -5.74 40.55
N PRO A 42 -11.76 -4.85 40.79
CA PRO A 42 -12.74 -5.02 41.86
C PRO A 42 -13.56 -6.31 41.67
N ALA A 43 -14.00 -6.91 42.78
CA ALA A 43 -14.78 -8.16 42.76
C ALA A 43 -16.07 -8.06 41.93
N SER A 44 -16.69 -6.87 41.85
CA SER A 44 -17.89 -6.63 41.04
C SER A 44 -17.69 -6.87 39.55
N TYR A 45 -16.46 -6.74 39.02
CA TYR A 45 -16.15 -7.01 37.62
C TYR A 45 -15.80 -8.48 37.33
N LYS A 46 -15.59 -9.31 38.36
CA LYS A 46 -15.26 -10.74 38.21
C LYS A 46 -16.55 -11.56 38.06
N SER A 47 -17.07 -11.65 36.84
CA SER A 47 -18.40 -12.20 36.52
C SER A 47 -18.37 -13.56 35.81
N GLY A 48 -17.20 -14.23 35.75
CA GLY A 48 -17.03 -15.46 34.98
C GLY A 48 -16.87 -15.23 33.47
N ALA A 49 -16.53 -14.01 33.05
CA ALA A 49 -16.25 -13.64 31.66
C ALA A 49 -14.85 -13.03 31.51
N GLN A 50 -14.33 -12.99 30.28
CA GLN A 50 -13.12 -12.22 29.97
C GLN A 50 -13.42 -10.72 30.05
N LEU A 51 -12.42 -9.94 30.45
CA LEU A 51 -12.50 -8.48 30.53
C LEU A 51 -11.47 -7.85 29.59
N ILE A 52 -11.87 -6.81 28.87
CA ILE A 52 -10.94 -5.94 28.16
C ILE A 52 -10.57 -4.80 29.11
N VAL A 53 -9.31 -4.77 29.55
CA VAL A 53 -8.76 -3.74 30.43
C VAL A 53 -7.96 -2.76 29.60
N SER A 54 -8.33 -1.49 29.69
CA SER A 54 -7.69 -0.41 28.94
C SER A 54 -7.22 0.69 29.88
N VAL A 55 -5.99 1.16 29.70
CA VAL A 55 -5.37 2.20 30.52
C VAL A 55 -4.98 3.37 29.63
N ARG A 56 -5.42 4.58 30.01
CA ARG A 56 -5.20 5.82 29.26
C ARG A 56 -4.66 6.91 30.17
N PRO A 57 -3.83 7.85 29.69
CA PRO A 57 -3.66 9.14 30.36
C PRO A 57 -5.02 9.80 30.60
N THR A 58 -5.26 10.29 31.82
CA THR A 58 -6.53 10.95 32.15
C THR A 58 -6.84 12.10 31.19
N GLY A 59 -8.08 12.15 30.70
CA GLY A 59 -8.53 13.17 29.75
C GLY A 59 -8.14 12.91 28.30
N THR A 60 -7.70 11.69 27.96
CA THR A 60 -7.37 11.29 26.59
C THR A 60 -8.04 9.98 26.21
N ASP A 61 -8.25 9.76 24.92
CA ASP A 61 -8.72 8.48 24.37
C ASP A 61 -7.59 7.54 23.94
N ARG A 62 -6.33 7.95 24.16
CA ARG A 62 -5.14 7.19 23.78
C ARG A 62 -4.76 6.16 24.84
N ASN A 63 -4.64 4.90 24.46
CA ASN A 63 -4.10 3.87 25.34
C ASN A 63 -2.59 3.98 25.51
N ILE A 64 -2.09 3.58 26.69
CA ILE A 64 -0.65 3.37 26.88
C ILE A 64 -0.17 2.15 26.06
N THR A 65 1.14 2.04 25.84
CA THR A 65 1.74 0.88 25.17
C THR A 65 1.36 -0.42 25.88
N ASN A 66 1.03 -1.46 25.11
CA ASN A 66 0.47 -2.75 25.59
C ASN A 66 -0.91 -2.64 26.27
N SER A 67 -1.74 -1.66 25.89
CA SER A 67 -3.16 -1.57 26.26
C SER A 67 -4.02 -1.33 25.00
N PRO A 68 -5.21 -1.95 24.88
CA PRO A 68 -5.88 -2.78 25.88
C PRO A 68 -5.31 -4.19 25.96
N LEU A 69 -5.52 -4.85 27.10
CA LEU A 69 -5.26 -6.28 27.28
C LEU A 69 -6.56 -7.00 27.62
N THR A 70 -6.67 -8.24 27.15
CA THR A 70 -7.79 -9.11 27.51
C THR A 70 -7.32 -10.04 28.63
N THR A 71 -8.08 -10.12 29.71
CA THR A 71 -7.80 -11.07 30.79
C THR A 71 -8.17 -12.49 30.34
N ASP A 72 -7.61 -13.50 31.00
CA ASP A 72 -8.28 -14.80 31.08
C ASP A 72 -9.69 -14.66 31.69
N VAL A 73 -10.50 -15.71 31.62
CA VAL A 73 -11.84 -15.70 32.23
C VAL A 73 -11.74 -15.32 33.71
N CYS A 74 -12.32 -14.18 34.09
CA CYS A 74 -12.27 -13.66 35.45
C CYS A 74 -13.35 -14.33 36.31
N SER A 75 -13.04 -15.52 36.83
CA SER A 75 -13.93 -16.30 37.70
C SER A 75 -14.43 -15.51 38.90
N GLY A 76 -15.76 -15.48 39.07
CA GLY A 76 -16.46 -14.85 40.18
C GLY A 76 -17.96 -14.68 39.88
N SER A 77 -18.72 -14.23 40.87
CA SER A 77 -20.16 -13.96 40.76
C SER A 77 -20.50 -12.46 40.77
N GLY A 78 -19.54 -11.61 40.41
CA GLY A 78 -19.69 -10.16 40.40
C GLY A 78 -20.71 -9.69 39.36
N THR A 79 -21.45 -8.62 39.69
CA THR A 79 -22.32 -7.91 38.74
C THR A 79 -21.68 -6.55 38.44
N PRO A 80 -21.15 -6.33 37.23
CA PRO A 80 -20.50 -5.07 36.88
C PRO A 80 -21.48 -3.88 37.02
N PRO A 81 -21.00 -2.69 37.41
CA PRO A 81 -21.83 -1.49 37.46
C PRO A 81 -22.41 -1.16 36.09
N VAL A 82 -23.74 -1.12 35.97
CA VAL A 82 -24.44 -0.63 34.77
C VAL A 82 -24.38 0.90 34.81
N THR A 83 -23.57 1.52 33.95
CA THR A 83 -23.64 2.97 33.75
C THR A 83 -24.69 3.26 32.69
N SER A 84 -25.72 4.01 33.08
CA SER A 84 -26.77 4.49 32.19
C SER A 84 -26.18 5.46 31.16
N PRO A 85 -26.42 5.28 29.84
CA PRO A 85 -26.04 6.27 28.84
C PRO A 85 -26.86 7.57 29.04
N PRO A 86 -26.33 8.76 28.69
CA PRO A 86 -27.12 10.00 28.71
C PRO A 86 -28.33 9.91 27.77
N PRO A 87 -29.43 10.65 28.03
CA PRO A 87 -30.64 10.60 27.21
C PRO A 87 -30.35 11.03 25.76
N SER A 88 -30.59 10.12 24.83
CA SER A 88 -30.48 10.37 23.40
C SER A 88 -31.66 11.23 22.95
N THR A 89 -31.40 12.49 22.60
CA THR A 89 -32.34 13.30 21.82
C THR A 89 -32.26 12.84 20.38
N THR A 90 -33.30 12.17 19.90
CA THR A 90 -33.47 11.70 18.53
C THR A 90 -33.58 12.90 17.60
N THR A 91 -32.43 13.34 17.08
CA THR A 91 -32.37 14.02 15.78
C THR A 91 -31.97 12.97 14.76
N THR A 92 -32.87 12.70 13.83
CA THR A 92 -32.67 11.76 12.72
C THR A 92 -31.62 12.30 11.76
N THR A 93 -30.35 11.97 12.00
CA THR A 93 -29.28 12.09 11.00
C THR A 93 -29.30 10.85 10.10
N PRO A 94 -29.09 11.00 8.78
CA PRO A 94 -28.95 9.86 7.86
C PRO A 94 -27.78 8.96 8.27
N PRO A 95 -27.74 7.69 7.82
CA PRO A 95 -26.75 6.72 8.26
C PRO A 95 -25.34 7.21 7.91
N VAL A 96 -24.53 7.49 8.93
CA VAL A 96 -23.08 7.63 8.79
C VAL A 96 -22.51 6.22 8.71
N THR A 97 -22.17 5.79 7.51
CA THR A 97 -21.25 4.67 7.32
C THR A 97 -19.88 5.14 7.73
N THR A 98 -19.47 4.87 8.98
CA THR A 98 -18.05 4.97 9.35
C THR A 98 -17.27 4.00 8.46
N PRO A 99 -16.24 4.46 7.73
CA PRO A 99 -15.36 3.55 7.02
C PRO A 99 -14.74 2.57 8.01
N PRO A 100 -14.52 1.30 7.63
CA PRO A 100 -13.85 0.35 8.49
C PRO A 100 -12.46 0.90 8.81
N ILE A 101 -12.20 1.17 10.09
CA ILE A 101 -10.84 1.35 10.58
C ILE A 101 -10.13 0.03 10.29
N VAL A 102 -9.29 0.01 9.26
CA VAL A 102 -8.37 -1.10 9.00
C VAL A 102 -7.33 -1.05 10.10
N THR A 103 -7.65 -1.64 11.25
CA THR A 103 -6.64 -2.00 12.25
C THR A 103 -5.64 -2.91 11.55
N PRO A 104 -4.32 -2.63 11.62
CA PRO A 104 -3.33 -3.58 11.16
C PRO A 104 -3.64 -4.93 11.82
N PRO A 105 -3.64 -6.03 11.06
CA PRO A 105 -3.89 -7.35 11.62
C PRO A 105 -2.93 -7.58 12.80
N PRO A 106 -3.41 -8.17 13.91
CA PRO A 106 -2.58 -8.43 15.08
C PRO A 106 -1.36 -9.27 14.68
N SER A 107 -0.23 -9.11 15.38
CA SER A 107 1.01 -9.85 15.09
C SER A 107 0.86 -11.38 15.15
N THR A 108 -0.26 -11.88 15.69
CA THR A 108 -0.67 -13.29 15.68
C THR A 108 -1.05 -13.80 14.29
N ASP A 109 -1.51 -12.92 13.38
CA ASP A 109 -1.99 -13.32 12.06
C ASP A 109 -0.83 -13.59 11.09
N TYR A 110 0.33 -12.99 11.34
CA TYR A 110 1.54 -13.10 10.55
C TYR A 110 2.76 -13.47 11.42
N PRO A 111 2.76 -14.68 12.04
CA PRO A 111 3.86 -15.11 12.88
C PRO A 111 5.12 -15.32 12.05
N ILE A 112 6.28 -15.00 12.63
CA ILE A 112 7.56 -15.45 12.10
C ILE A 112 7.62 -16.96 12.31
N LEU A 113 7.76 -17.70 11.22
CA LEU A 113 7.92 -19.15 11.24
C LEU A 113 9.40 -19.50 11.11
N ASP A 114 9.79 -20.59 11.75
CA ASP A 114 11.15 -21.12 11.68
C ASP A 114 11.06 -22.62 11.38
N SER A 115 11.28 -22.99 10.12
CA SER A 115 11.28 -24.38 9.67
C SER A 115 12.54 -24.64 8.86
N PRO A 116 13.10 -25.86 8.89
CA PRO A 116 14.21 -26.21 8.02
C PRO A 116 13.77 -26.06 6.55
N GLN A 117 14.67 -25.56 5.71
CA GLN A 117 14.42 -25.49 4.27
C GLN A 117 14.30 -26.91 3.70
N PRO A 118 13.32 -27.20 2.83
CA PRO A 118 13.23 -28.50 2.16
C PRO A 118 14.42 -28.69 1.21
N SER A 119 14.79 -29.94 0.94
CA SER A 119 15.96 -30.28 0.11
C SER A 119 15.87 -29.80 -1.34
N ASP A 120 14.66 -29.68 -1.88
CA ASP A 120 14.40 -29.19 -3.24
C ASP A 120 14.30 -27.65 -3.33
N LEU A 121 14.33 -26.96 -2.18
CA LEU A 121 14.16 -25.52 -2.04
C LEU A 121 12.85 -24.97 -2.63
N ARG A 122 11.83 -25.81 -2.87
CA ARG A 122 10.55 -25.44 -3.48
C ARG A 122 9.36 -25.80 -2.60
N PRO A 123 9.25 -25.22 -1.39
CA PRO A 123 8.10 -25.48 -0.54
C PRO A 123 6.81 -24.95 -1.17
N PHE A 124 5.75 -25.74 -1.05
CA PHE A 124 4.41 -25.38 -1.50
C PHE A 124 3.37 -25.57 -0.40
N ILE A 125 2.27 -24.85 -0.51
CA ILE A 125 1.01 -25.12 0.21
C ILE A 125 -0.10 -25.33 -0.83
N GLN A 126 -1.11 -26.10 -0.45
CA GLN A 126 -2.19 -26.48 -1.36
C GLN A 126 -3.47 -26.70 -0.57
N ASN A 127 -4.59 -26.22 -1.11
CA ASN A 127 -5.94 -26.60 -0.68
C ASN A 127 -6.66 -27.36 -1.82
N GLU A 128 -7.97 -27.54 -1.75
CA GLU A 128 -8.76 -28.22 -2.77
C GLU A 128 -8.83 -27.50 -4.12
N ARG A 129 -8.45 -26.21 -4.18
CA ARG A 129 -8.70 -25.32 -5.31
C ARG A 129 -7.42 -24.78 -5.95
N VAL A 130 -6.40 -24.44 -5.14
CA VAL A 130 -5.17 -23.77 -5.57
C VAL A 130 -3.96 -24.41 -4.90
N ARG A 131 -2.87 -24.50 -5.65
CA ARG A 131 -1.53 -24.80 -5.15
C ARG A 131 -0.61 -23.60 -5.38
N VAL A 132 0.19 -23.25 -4.39
CA VAL A 132 1.18 -22.17 -4.48
C VAL A 132 2.53 -22.65 -3.98
N ALA A 133 3.58 -22.36 -4.75
CA ALA A 133 4.96 -22.65 -4.36
C ALA A 133 5.84 -21.41 -4.46
N ILE A 134 6.73 -21.27 -3.47
CA ILE A 134 7.84 -20.31 -3.53
C ILE A 134 9.14 -21.05 -3.88
N ASP A 135 10.14 -20.30 -4.36
CA ASP A 135 11.46 -20.85 -4.66
C ASP A 135 12.54 -20.21 -3.79
N LEU A 136 12.99 -20.94 -2.77
CA LEU A 136 14.02 -20.50 -1.84
C LEU A 136 15.41 -20.42 -2.51
N ALA A 137 15.60 -21.07 -3.66
CA ALA A 137 16.80 -20.90 -4.46
C ALA A 137 16.79 -19.60 -5.27
N VAL A 138 15.68 -18.85 -5.27
CA VAL A 138 15.47 -17.60 -6.01
C VAL A 138 14.79 -16.55 -5.14
N GLY A 139 15.38 -16.22 -3.98
CA GLY A 139 14.89 -15.13 -3.13
C GLY A 139 13.49 -15.34 -2.53
N GLY A 140 12.94 -16.56 -2.61
CA GLY A 140 11.63 -16.90 -2.11
C GLY A 140 10.49 -16.36 -2.96
N VAL A 141 10.73 -15.97 -4.22
CA VAL A 141 9.69 -15.51 -5.15
C VAL A 141 8.61 -16.58 -5.34
N VAL A 142 7.39 -16.15 -5.69
CA VAL A 142 6.31 -17.07 -6.04
C VAL A 142 6.56 -17.53 -7.47
N ARG A 143 6.83 -18.83 -7.65
CA ARG A 143 7.09 -19.43 -8.97
C ARG A 143 5.96 -20.30 -9.47
N GLU A 144 5.01 -20.61 -8.59
CA GLU A 144 3.87 -21.43 -8.92
C GLU A 144 2.60 -20.86 -8.30
N VAL A 145 1.60 -20.63 -9.14
CA VAL A 145 0.20 -20.52 -8.73
C VAL A 145 -0.58 -21.37 -9.71
N THR A 146 -1.06 -22.52 -9.24
CA THR A 146 -1.73 -23.53 -10.07
C THR A 146 -3.20 -23.59 -9.69
N ASP A 147 -4.06 -23.41 -10.70
CA ASP A 147 -5.49 -23.71 -10.60
C ASP A 147 -5.66 -25.24 -10.68
N LEU A 148 -6.07 -25.89 -9.59
CA LEU A 148 -6.17 -27.36 -9.56
C LEU A 148 -7.33 -27.93 -10.38
N GLN A 149 -8.26 -27.11 -10.88
CA GLN A 149 -9.31 -27.56 -11.78
C GLN A 149 -8.79 -27.75 -13.22
N VAL A 150 -7.70 -27.05 -13.59
CA VAL A 150 -7.09 -27.16 -14.93
C VAL A 150 -5.64 -27.64 -14.91
N GLY A 151 -4.99 -27.67 -13.73
CA GLY A 151 -3.69 -28.30 -13.51
C GLY A 151 -2.49 -27.53 -14.08
N GLU A 152 -2.63 -26.23 -14.32
CA GLU A 152 -1.59 -25.42 -14.96
C GLU A 152 -1.07 -24.29 -14.07
N ASN A 153 0.26 -24.13 -14.04
CA ASN A 153 0.91 -23.00 -13.39
C ASN A 153 0.74 -21.72 -14.23
N MET A 154 0.14 -20.71 -13.61
CA MET A 154 -0.13 -19.41 -14.25
C MET A 154 1.06 -18.44 -14.17
N ILE A 155 2.08 -18.72 -13.37
CA ILE A 155 3.26 -17.87 -13.19
C ILE A 155 4.34 -18.26 -14.19
N ASN A 156 4.93 -17.29 -14.88
CA ASN A 156 6.14 -17.53 -15.66
C ASN A 156 7.30 -17.78 -14.68
N CYS A 157 8.00 -18.88 -14.88
CA CYS A 157 9.13 -19.28 -14.06
C CYS A 157 10.33 -19.61 -14.98
N LEU A 158 10.67 -18.66 -15.86
CA LEU A 158 11.64 -18.82 -16.93
C LEU A 158 12.87 -19.63 -16.48
N VAL A 159 13.22 -20.63 -17.30
CA VAL A 159 14.48 -21.37 -17.19
C VAL A 159 15.27 -21.14 -18.47
N LYS A 160 16.42 -20.48 -18.33
CA LYS A 160 17.34 -20.18 -19.43
C LYS A 160 18.63 -20.98 -19.24
N ASP A 161 18.99 -21.79 -20.23
CA ASP A 161 20.22 -22.60 -20.23
C ASP A 161 20.36 -23.49 -18.97
N GLY A 162 19.24 -24.10 -18.55
CA GLY A 162 19.16 -24.93 -17.34
C GLY A 162 19.21 -24.15 -16.02
N LYS A 163 19.30 -22.81 -16.08
CA LYS A 163 19.31 -21.92 -14.93
C LYS A 163 17.96 -21.23 -14.80
N ARG A 164 17.43 -21.25 -13.59
CA ARG A 164 16.26 -20.48 -13.19
C ARG A 164 16.53 -18.99 -13.45
N ASP A 165 15.63 -18.25 -14.07
CA ASP A 165 15.73 -16.79 -14.15
C ASP A 165 15.51 -16.16 -12.77
N THR A 166 15.96 -14.93 -12.57
CA THR A 166 15.82 -14.14 -11.33
C THR A 166 14.87 -12.95 -11.47
N GLY A 167 14.48 -12.61 -12.70
CA GLY A 167 13.66 -11.44 -13.03
C GLY A 167 12.20 -11.78 -13.36
N ARG A 168 11.90 -13.01 -13.79
CA ARG A 168 10.58 -13.45 -14.23
C ARG A 168 9.99 -14.50 -13.33
N ASP A 169 9.16 -14.01 -12.41
CA ASP A 169 8.37 -14.73 -11.43
C ASP A 169 7.27 -13.77 -10.94
N ASP A 170 6.51 -14.16 -9.92
CA ASP A 170 5.80 -13.18 -9.12
C ASP A 170 6.64 -12.76 -7.91
N GLN A 171 6.94 -11.46 -7.84
CA GLN A 171 7.93 -10.95 -6.91
C GLN A 171 7.77 -9.47 -6.56
N ILE A 172 8.45 -9.07 -5.48
CA ILE A 172 8.55 -7.68 -5.04
C ILE A 172 9.80 -7.05 -5.64
N ALA A 173 9.63 -5.94 -6.37
CA ALA A 173 10.74 -5.12 -6.84
C ALA A 173 10.56 -3.67 -6.39
N ILE A 174 11.59 -3.17 -5.73
CA ILE A 174 11.60 -1.86 -5.07
C ILE A 174 12.41 -0.92 -5.94
N TYR A 175 11.90 0.29 -6.20
CA TYR A 175 12.61 1.31 -6.94
C TYR A 175 12.80 2.54 -6.06
N GLY A 176 14.02 3.04 -6.01
CA GLY A 176 14.38 4.22 -5.24
C GLY A 176 15.18 5.20 -6.07
N LEU A 177 15.43 6.36 -5.47
CA LEU A 177 16.52 7.24 -5.87
C LEU A 177 17.78 6.90 -5.06
N PRO A 178 18.99 7.24 -5.52
CA PRO A 178 19.23 7.93 -6.79
C PRO A 178 18.95 7.04 -8.01
N ASP A 179 18.45 7.67 -9.08
CA ASP A 179 18.23 7.00 -10.36
C ASP A 179 19.46 7.10 -11.28
N ALA A 180 19.40 6.50 -12.47
CA ALA A 180 20.50 6.53 -13.42
C ALA A 180 20.85 7.97 -13.89
N ASN A 181 19.85 8.86 -14.00
CA ASN A 181 20.04 10.26 -14.40
C ASN A 181 20.77 11.09 -13.34
N GLN A 182 20.77 10.63 -12.09
CA GLN A 182 21.52 11.24 -10.99
C GLN A 182 22.96 10.73 -10.88
N GLY A 183 23.44 9.95 -11.87
CA GLY A 183 24.82 9.51 -11.95
C GLY A 183 25.21 8.53 -10.83
N TRP A 184 24.25 7.77 -10.30
CA TRP A 184 24.56 6.77 -9.29
C TRP A 184 25.40 5.66 -9.91
N THR A 185 26.62 5.50 -9.42
CA THR A 185 27.57 4.46 -9.83
C THR A 185 27.96 3.64 -8.62
N THR A 186 28.12 2.32 -8.79
CA THR A 186 28.77 1.47 -7.79
C THR A 186 30.01 0.85 -8.42
N GLY A 187 31.16 0.91 -7.74
CA GLY A 187 32.42 0.38 -8.27
C GLY A 187 32.91 1.06 -9.56
N GLY A 188 32.53 2.31 -9.80
CA GLY A 188 32.91 3.07 -11.00
C GLY A 188 32.13 2.71 -12.27
N SER A 189 31.21 1.74 -12.21
CA SER A 189 30.32 1.41 -13.33
C SER A 189 28.97 2.12 -13.18
N GLN A 190 28.45 2.66 -14.29
CA GLN A 190 27.06 3.09 -14.35
C GLN A 190 26.15 1.88 -14.16
N LEU A 191 25.15 2.06 -13.29
CA LEU A 191 24.07 1.10 -13.12
C LEU A 191 23.28 1.03 -14.41
N HIS A 192 22.83 -0.17 -14.81
CA HIS A 192 21.97 -0.39 -15.99
C HIS A 192 21.12 0.85 -16.32
N ASP A 193 21.44 1.46 -17.48
CA ASP A 193 21.40 2.91 -17.77
C ASP A 193 20.08 3.67 -17.52
N ASN A 194 19.01 3.02 -17.04
CA ASN A 194 17.70 3.64 -16.82
C ASN A 194 17.00 3.27 -15.48
N ILE A 195 17.59 2.40 -14.65
CA ILE A 195 16.86 1.78 -13.51
C ILE A 195 17.20 2.42 -12.15
N GLY A 196 18.49 2.64 -11.84
CA GLY A 196 18.91 3.21 -10.56
C GLY A 196 18.86 2.24 -9.37
N TYR A 197 18.59 2.76 -8.16
CA TYR A 197 18.37 1.96 -6.94
C TYR A 197 17.18 1.03 -7.13
N ASN A 198 17.44 -0.28 -7.28
CA ASN A 198 16.42 -1.27 -7.57
C ASN A 198 16.70 -2.66 -6.95
N PRO A 199 16.48 -2.84 -5.65
CA PRO A 199 16.46 -4.17 -5.04
C PRO A 199 15.29 -5.00 -5.58
N VAL A 200 15.60 -6.17 -6.13
CA VAL A 200 14.65 -7.15 -6.68
C VAL A 200 14.70 -8.44 -5.88
N GLN A 201 13.53 -8.95 -5.51
CA GLN A 201 13.40 -10.10 -4.63
C GLN A 201 14.12 -11.35 -5.16
N GLY A 202 14.00 -11.69 -6.44
CA GLY A 202 14.56 -12.91 -7.01
C GLY A 202 16.09 -12.91 -7.16
N GLY A 203 16.68 -11.73 -7.38
CA GLY A 203 18.11 -11.59 -7.59
C GLY A 203 18.48 -10.46 -8.54
N ASP A 204 19.60 -10.60 -9.23
CA ASP A 204 20.09 -9.63 -10.22
C ASP A 204 20.08 -10.17 -11.66
N VAL A 205 20.34 -9.27 -12.62
CA VAL A 205 20.34 -9.57 -14.06
C VAL A 205 21.40 -10.59 -14.48
N LEU A 206 22.42 -10.82 -13.65
CA LEU A 206 23.49 -11.81 -13.88
C LEU A 206 23.18 -13.17 -13.25
N LEU A 207 21.93 -13.37 -12.79
CA LEU A 207 21.40 -14.59 -12.21
C LEU A 207 21.97 -14.92 -10.82
N ASN A 208 22.60 -13.96 -10.12
CA ASN A 208 22.85 -14.16 -8.69
C ASN A 208 21.53 -14.10 -7.92
N ARG A 209 21.41 -14.92 -6.89
CA ARG A 209 20.15 -15.13 -6.15
C ARG A 209 20.15 -14.31 -4.87
N SER A 210 19.02 -13.67 -4.58
CA SER A 210 18.84 -13.02 -3.28
C SER A 210 18.89 -14.04 -2.14
N PRO A 211 19.68 -13.79 -1.09
CA PRO A 211 19.78 -14.71 0.03
C PRO A 211 18.47 -14.80 0.82
N ILE A 212 18.15 -16.03 1.25
CA ILE A 212 17.08 -16.30 2.22
C ILE A 212 17.65 -16.12 3.62
N LEU A 213 17.02 -15.26 4.42
CA LEU A 213 17.41 -14.98 5.79
C LEU A 213 16.61 -15.82 6.80
N ALA A 214 15.35 -16.12 6.47
CA ALA A 214 14.50 -16.98 7.27
C ALA A 214 13.42 -17.61 6.37
N PHE A 215 12.96 -18.78 6.77
CA PHE A 215 11.89 -19.52 6.13
C PHE A 215 11.10 -20.26 7.20
N GLY A 216 9.80 -20.37 6.99
CA GLY A 216 9.03 -21.38 7.70
C GLY A 216 7.72 -21.70 7.01
N LYS A 217 7.13 -22.83 7.41
CA LYS A 217 5.93 -23.35 6.79
C LYS A 217 5.03 -24.02 7.83
N THR A 218 3.73 -23.83 7.67
CA THR A 218 2.69 -24.68 8.26
C THR A 218 1.87 -25.34 7.15
N ASN A 219 0.79 -26.05 7.50
CA ASN A 219 -0.10 -26.65 6.50
C ASN A 219 -0.79 -25.62 5.59
N ASN A 220 -1.01 -24.38 6.09
CA ASN A 220 -1.73 -23.34 5.35
C ASN A 220 -0.97 -22.01 5.23
N MET A 221 0.32 -21.98 5.58
CA MET A 221 1.10 -20.75 5.49
C MET A 221 2.55 -21.02 5.05
N LEU A 222 3.03 -20.21 4.11
CA LEU A 222 4.45 -20.06 3.81
C LEU A 222 4.92 -18.71 4.34
N TYR A 223 6.09 -18.69 5.00
CA TYR A 223 6.80 -17.48 5.39
C TYR A 223 8.19 -17.48 4.77
N CYS A 224 8.60 -16.34 4.22
CA CYS A 224 9.96 -16.15 3.74
C CYS A 224 10.44 -14.73 4.04
N LYS A 225 11.71 -14.64 4.45
CA LYS A 225 12.45 -13.39 4.63
C LYS A 225 13.66 -13.40 3.72
N THR A 226 13.80 -12.37 2.89
CA THR A 226 14.93 -12.24 1.97
C THR A 226 15.58 -10.87 2.04
N ARG A 227 16.86 -10.81 1.72
CA ARG A 227 17.54 -9.57 1.36
C ARG A 227 17.66 -9.52 -0.17
N PRO A 228 16.83 -8.72 -0.87
CA PRO A 228 16.92 -8.56 -2.32
C PRO A 228 18.31 -8.10 -2.78
N LEU A 229 18.70 -8.48 -4.00
CA LEU A 229 19.87 -7.93 -4.70
C LEU A 229 19.47 -6.75 -5.58
N GLN A 230 20.39 -5.81 -5.78
CA GLN A 230 20.24 -4.73 -6.74
C GLN A 230 20.25 -5.29 -8.16
N TRP A 231 19.17 -5.10 -8.91
CA TRP A 231 18.97 -5.73 -10.23
C TRP A 231 20.12 -5.47 -11.21
N GLY A 232 20.55 -4.21 -11.29
CA GLY A 232 21.57 -3.77 -12.24
C GLY A 232 23.01 -3.97 -11.77
N LEU A 233 23.23 -4.59 -10.61
CA LEU A 233 24.57 -4.80 -10.04
C LEU A 233 24.87 -6.27 -9.83
N ASN A 234 26.14 -6.63 -10.02
CA ASN A 234 26.60 -7.99 -9.79
C ASN A 234 26.68 -8.31 -8.29
N ASN A 235 25.72 -9.10 -7.80
CA ASN A 235 25.66 -9.69 -6.47
C ASN A 235 25.76 -8.67 -5.32
N ILE A 236 25.15 -7.49 -5.49
CA ILE A 236 25.15 -6.43 -4.49
C ILE A 236 23.81 -6.42 -3.75
N PRO A 237 23.79 -6.70 -2.43
CA PRO A 237 22.56 -6.63 -1.65
C PRO A 237 21.98 -5.21 -1.58
N GLY A 238 20.65 -5.11 -1.63
CA GLY A 238 19.94 -3.90 -1.26
C GLY A 238 19.84 -3.72 0.25
N ASP A 239 19.40 -2.53 0.67
CA ASP A 239 19.30 -2.15 2.08
C ASP A 239 17.90 -2.37 2.67
N TYR A 240 17.00 -2.98 1.88
CA TYR A 240 15.67 -3.38 2.31
C TYR A 240 15.64 -4.87 2.59
N ILE A 241 14.83 -5.25 3.56
CA ILE A 241 14.45 -6.64 3.81
C ILE A 241 12.99 -6.80 3.40
N ILE A 242 12.71 -7.89 2.68
CA ILE A 242 11.35 -8.25 2.28
C ILE A 242 10.96 -9.50 3.08
N GLU A 243 9.88 -9.39 3.83
CA GLU A 243 9.17 -10.49 4.47
C GLU A 243 7.84 -10.70 3.77
N GLN A 244 7.46 -11.95 3.56
CA GLN A 244 6.16 -12.31 3.01
C GLN A 244 5.55 -13.50 3.73
N TRP A 245 4.23 -13.47 3.84
CA TRP A 245 3.39 -14.54 4.34
C TRP A 245 2.35 -14.86 3.29
N ILE A 246 2.21 -16.13 2.92
CA ILE A 246 1.29 -16.60 1.90
C ILE A 246 0.34 -17.61 2.53
N GLN A 247 -0.96 -17.39 2.39
CA GLN A 247 -2.02 -18.25 2.90
C GLN A 247 -3.05 -18.56 1.81
N LEU A 248 -3.73 -19.70 1.92
CA LEU A 248 -4.78 -20.09 0.98
C LEU A 248 -6.17 -20.01 1.62
N GLN A 249 -7.13 -19.49 0.87
CA GLN A 249 -8.55 -19.47 1.22
C GLN A 249 -9.41 -19.65 -0.04
N GLY A 250 -9.96 -20.86 -0.25
CA GLY A 250 -10.67 -21.18 -1.49
C GLY A 250 -9.80 -20.92 -2.72
N ASN A 251 -10.26 -20.07 -3.63
CA ASN A 251 -9.51 -19.66 -4.82
C ASN A 251 -8.60 -18.44 -4.62
N ILE A 252 -8.37 -18.02 -3.38
CA ILE A 252 -7.55 -16.86 -3.02
C ILE A 252 -6.19 -17.32 -2.50
N VAL A 253 -5.14 -16.75 -3.08
CA VAL A 253 -3.79 -16.72 -2.52
C VAL A 253 -3.61 -15.37 -1.84
N ARG A 254 -3.77 -15.34 -0.52
CA ARG A 254 -3.61 -14.12 0.28
C ARG A 254 -2.13 -13.93 0.60
N ARG A 255 -1.62 -12.72 0.38
CA ARG A 255 -0.24 -12.36 0.68
C ARG A 255 -0.18 -11.12 1.54
N HIS A 256 0.51 -11.25 2.66
CA HIS A 256 0.97 -10.12 3.45
C HIS A 256 2.45 -9.91 3.16
N VAL A 257 2.85 -8.65 2.96
CA VAL A 257 4.25 -8.28 2.72
C VAL A 257 4.65 -7.17 3.66
N ARG A 258 5.84 -7.32 4.26
CA ARG A 258 6.52 -6.29 5.04
C ARG A 258 7.87 -5.98 4.43
N ILE A 259 8.10 -4.71 4.13
CA ILE A 259 9.37 -4.18 3.62
C ILE A 259 9.98 -3.29 4.71
N THR A 260 11.18 -3.62 5.16
CA THR A 260 11.89 -2.86 6.20
C THR A 260 13.19 -2.30 5.64
N GLY A 261 13.31 -0.97 5.60
CA GLY A 261 14.50 -0.27 5.10
C GLY A 261 15.55 0.02 6.17
N ASN A 262 16.82 -0.03 5.76
CA ASN A 262 17.96 0.43 6.54
C ASN A 262 19.06 1.04 5.65
N ARG A 263 18.68 1.99 4.77
CA ARG A 263 19.64 2.62 3.85
C ARG A 263 20.70 3.44 4.60
N PRO A 264 21.99 3.29 4.30
CA PRO A 264 23.06 3.97 5.02
C PRO A 264 23.12 5.46 4.70
N GLU A 265 22.72 5.89 3.51
CA GLU A 265 22.85 7.31 3.15
C GLU A 265 21.90 8.22 3.94
N THR A 266 22.39 9.41 4.21
CA THR A 266 21.64 10.50 4.82
C THR A 266 21.02 11.37 3.71
N GLY A 267 19.81 11.86 3.94
CA GLY A 267 19.13 12.77 3.02
C GLY A 267 18.31 12.11 1.91
N SER A 268 18.32 10.78 1.81
CA SER A 268 17.42 10.05 0.89
C SER A 268 15.94 10.24 1.21
N GLN A 269 15.60 10.60 2.44
CA GLN A 269 14.24 11.04 2.78
C GLN A 269 13.84 12.39 2.12
N PHE A 270 14.83 13.15 1.60
CA PHE A 270 14.65 14.45 0.96
C PHE A 270 14.74 14.39 -0.58
N TYR A 271 14.64 13.18 -1.13
CA TYR A 271 14.45 13.00 -2.56
C TYR A 271 13.15 13.67 -3.02
N ASP A 272 13.26 14.42 -4.12
CA ASP A 272 12.21 15.36 -4.52
C ASP A 272 11.13 14.73 -5.41
N HIS A 273 11.18 13.41 -5.62
CA HIS A 273 10.16 12.66 -6.32
C HIS A 273 10.09 11.20 -5.89
N ALA A 274 8.88 10.64 -5.89
CA ALA A 274 8.65 9.22 -5.69
C ALA A 274 8.95 8.41 -6.94
N ARG A 275 9.38 7.15 -6.76
CA ARG A 275 9.53 6.19 -7.86
C ARG A 275 8.34 5.24 -7.85
N GLN A 276 7.98 4.80 -9.04
CA GLN A 276 7.00 3.74 -9.23
C GLN A 276 7.58 2.41 -8.74
N GLN A 277 6.80 1.63 -8.02
CA GLN A 277 7.20 0.33 -7.51
C GLN A 277 6.61 -0.82 -8.34
N GLU A 278 6.96 -2.04 -7.97
CA GLU A 278 6.35 -3.29 -8.42
C GLU A 278 5.97 -4.13 -7.18
N LEU A 279 4.77 -3.87 -6.63
CA LEU A 279 4.32 -4.40 -5.33
C LEU A 279 3.01 -5.21 -5.42
N PRO A 280 3.01 -6.40 -6.06
CA PRO A 280 4.11 -7.07 -6.75
C PRO A 280 4.17 -6.74 -8.25
N CYS A 281 5.20 -7.26 -8.93
CA CYS A 281 5.10 -7.64 -10.33
C CYS A 281 4.81 -9.15 -10.46
N THR A 282 3.97 -9.50 -11.41
CA THR A 282 3.53 -10.86 -11.70
C THR A 282 3.78 -11.13 -13.18
N TYR A 283 4.86 -11.84 -13.49
CA TYR A 283 5.02 -12.40 -14.82
C TYR A 283 4.13 -13.64 -14.94
N THR A 284 3.17 -13.60 -15.86
CA THR A 284 2.30 -14.73 -16.13
C THR A 284 2.90 -15.59 -17.22
N SER A 285 2.62 -16.91 -17.19
CA SER A 285 2.92 -17.79 -18.32
C SER A 285 2.36 -17.17 -19.60
N GLY A 286 3.06 -17.31 -20.74
CA GLY A 286 2.72 -16.69 -22.02
C GLY A 286 1.28 -16.95 -22.49
N SER A 287 0.61 -17.96 -21.93
CA SER A 287 -0.80 -18.25 -22.15
C SER A 287 -1.80 -17.24 -21.55
N PHE A 288 -1.42 -16.48 -20.51
CA PHE A 288 -2.33 -15.59 -19.76
C PHE A 288 -1.99 -14.13 -20.04
N TYR A 289 -2.48 -13.63 -21.18
CA TYR A 289 -2.06 -12.35 -21.75
C TYR A 289 -3.21 -11.41 -22.12
N GLN A 290 -4.46 -11.83 -21.89
CA GLN A 290 -5.62 -10.95 -22.00
C GLN A 290 -5.95 -10.34 -20.65
N TYR A 291 -5.93 -9.00 -20.59
CA TYR A 291 -6.06 -8.27 -19.36
C TYR A 291 -7.41 -7.57 -19.22
N TYR A 292 -7.96 -7.57 -18.02
CA TYR A 292 -9.25 -6.95 -17.71
C TYR A 292 -9.18 -6.11 -16.44
N VAL A 293 -9.80 -4.93 -16.49
CA VAL A 293 -10.00 -4.03 -15.34
C VAL A 293 -11.44 -3.52 -15.33
N VAL A 294 -11.84 -2.90 -14.23
CA VAL A 294 -13.06 -2.06 -14.19
C VAL A 294 -12.63 -0.60 -14.28
N GLN A 295 -13.29 0.20 -15.12
CA GLN A 295 -13.08 1.66 -15.20
C GLN A 295 -14.37 2.48 -14.95
N GLY A 296 -15.51 1.80 -14.85
CA GLY A 296 -16.81 2.41 -14.57
C GLY A 296 -17.05 2.68 -13.08
N THR A 297 -18.32 2.81 -12.68
CA THR A 297 -18.66 3.01 -11.27
C THR A 297 -18.24 1.79 -10.44
N PRO A 298 -17.35 1.94 -9.45
CA PRO A 298 -16.80 0.80 -8.72
C PRO A 298 -17.90 0.08 -7.92
N TYR A 299 -17.80 -1.24 -7.84
CA TYR A 299 -18.68 -2.13 -7.07
C TYR A 299 -20.15 -2.10 -7.52
N THR A 300 -20.42 -1.68 -8.75
CA THR A 300 -21.78 -1.68 -9.35
C THR A 300 -21.94 -2.73 -10.45
N ASN A 301 -20.98 -3.67 -10.55
CA ASN A 301 -20.87 -4.61 -11.66
C ASN A 301 -20.73 -3.92 -13.03
N ALA A 302 -20.09 -2.74 -13.08
CA ALA A 302 -19.81 -2.01 -14.31
C ALA A 302 -19.09 -2.90 -15.36
N PRO A 303 -19.26 -2.68 -16.68
CA PRO A 303 -18.62 -3.52 -17.69
C PRO A 303 -17.10 -3.65 -17.49
N LEU A 304 -16.58 -4.85 -17.73
CA LEU A 304 -15.14 -5.08 -17.76
C LEU A 304 -14.55 -4.45 -19.02
N VAL A 305 -13.43 -3.75 -18.86
CA VAL A 305 -12.65 -3.20 -19.96
C VAL A 305 -11.56 -4.20 -20.29
N LYS A 306 -11.55 -4.69 -21.53
CA LYS A 306 -10.44 -5.48 -22.06
C LYS A 306 -9.29 -4.54 -22.40
N VAL A 307 -8.26 -4.53 -21.57
CA VAL A 307 -7.13 -3.60 -21.68
C VAL A 307 -6.41 -3.76 -23.03
N ASN A 308 -6.35 -4.98 -23.57
CA ASN A 308 -5.68 -5.22 -24.84
C ASN A 308 -6.28 -4.46 -26.02
N ASP A 309 -7.54 -4.02 -25.91
CA ASP A 309 -8.25 -3.27 -26.93
C ASP A 309 -8.09 -1.75 -26.75
N ILE A 310 -7.49 -1.29 -25.64
CA ILE A 310 -7.26 0.14 -25.39
C ILE A 310 -6.15 0.62 -26.36
N PRO A 311 -6.45 1.61 -27.23
CA PRO A 311 -5.45 2.16 -28.13
C PRO A 311 -4.48 3.06 -27.37
N ASN A 312 -3.25 3.12 -27.88
CA ASN A 312 -2.28 4.16 -27.55
C ASN A 312 -1.84 4.20 -26.07
N LEU A 313 -1.85 3.06 -25.36
CA LEU A 313 -1.39 2.97 -23.97
C LEU A 313 0.08 3.41 -23.80
N ASP A 314 0.89 3.28 -24.84
CA ASP A 314 2.32 3.63 -24.88
C ASP A 314 2.63 4.91 -25.69
N GLY A 315 1.62 5.59 -26.23
CA GLY A 315 1.82 6.73 -27.11
C GLY A 315 2.13 6.38 -28.58
N SER A 316 2.18 5.09 -28.96
CA SER A 316 2.51 4.64 -30.33
C SER A 316 1.33 4.64 -31.32
N GLY A 317 0.10 4.82 -30.83
CA GLY A 317 -1.14 4.63 -31.58
C GLY A 317 -1.57 3.17 -31.73
N LYS A 318 -0.82 2.20 -31.22
CA LYS A 318 -1.15 0.77 -31.28
C LYS A 318 -1.87 0.27 -30.02
N THR A 319 -2.54 -0.85 -30.15
CA THR A 319 -3.14 -1.66 -29.07
C THR A 319 -2.22 -2.84 -28.73
N LEU A 320 -2.41 -3.48 -27.58
CA LEU A 320 -1.64 -4.69 -27.23
C LEU A 320 -1.94 -5.88 -28.16
N ASN A 321 -3.12 -5.92 -28.80
CA ASN A 321 -3.45 -6.96 -29.79
C ASN A 321 -2.61 -6.84 -31.07
N GLN A 322 -1.97 -5.69 -31.31
CA GLN A 322 -1.10 -5.44 -32.46
C GLN A 322 0.37 -5.70 -32.14
N TYR A 323 0.66 -6.26 -30.96
CA TYR A 323 1.98 -6.74 -30.60
C TYR A 323 2.34 -8.00 -31.40
N ASP A 324 3.57 -8.05 -31.92
CA ASP A 324 4.12 -9.22 -32.60
C ASP A 324 5.56 -9.51 -32.12
N ASP A 325 6.04 -10.71 -32.46
CA ASP A 325 7.33 -11.22 -32.02
C ASP A 325 8.53 -10.38 -32.47
N SER A 326 8.41 -9.62 -33.55
CA SER A 326 9.48 -8.74 -34.03
C SER A 326 9.74 -7.59 -33.06
N MET A 327 8.78 -7.28 -32.18
CA MET A 327 8.91 -6.27 -31.16
C MET A 327 9.69 -6.75 -29.93
N GLY A 328 9.85 -8.07 -29.74
CA GLY A 328 10.60 -8.70 -28.65
C GLY A 328 9.97 -8.55 -27.26
N GLN A 329 9.59 -7.34 -26.86
CA GLN A 329 8.78 -7.04 -25.67
C GLN A 329 8.02 -5.73 -25.87
N ILE A 330 6.87 -5.62 -25.23
CA ILE A 330 6.15 -4.37 -25.02
C ILE A 330 5.99 -4.20 -23.51
N ALA A 331 6.10 -2.94 -23.05
CA ALA A 331 5.80 -2.53 -21.68
C ALA A 331 6.91 -2.77 -20.62
N PRO A 332 6.75 -2.28 -19.36
CA PRO A 332 5.48 -2.03 -18.64
C PRO A 332 4.72 -0.71 -18.93
N LEU A 333 3.40 -0.79 -19.24
CA LEU A 333 2.51 0.32 -19.60
C LEU A 333 1.49 0.57 -18.48
N ASN A 334 1.11 1.83 -18.26
CA ASN A 334 0.18 2.19 -17.19
C ASN A 334 -1.27 1.87 -17.57
N VAL A 335 -2.03 1.32 -16.62
CA VAL A 335 -3.47 1.08 -16.73
C VAL A 335 -4.14 1.57 -15.46
N ASP A 336 -5.13 2.43 -15.62
CA ASP A 336 -5.96 2.89 -14.50
C ASP A 336 -7.19 1.99 -14.33
N ALA A 337 -7.59 1.79 -13.07
CA ALA A 337 -8.79 1.06 -12.70
C ALA A 337 -9.61 1.80 -11.62
N SER A 338 -10.92 1.60 -11.63
CA SER A 338 -11.84 2.11 -10.62
C SER A 338 -11.94 1.17 -9.42
N GLU A 339 -11.71 -0.12 -9.66
CA GLU A 339 -11.64 -1.15 -8.63
C GLU A 339 -10.18 -1.60 -8.46
N PRO A 340 -9.78 -2.04 -7.26
CA PRO A 340 -8.39 -2.32 -6.90
C PRO A 340 -7.89 -3.65 -7.47
N TRP A 341 -8.22 -4.01 -8.72
CA TRP A 341 -7.76 -5.26 -9.31
C TRP A 341 -7.60 -5.23 -10.84
N ILE A 342 -6.72 -6.10 -11.32
CA ILE A 342 -6.50 -6.43 -12.74
C ILE A 342 -6.43 -7.94 -12.90
N ALA A 343 -7.07 -8.48 -13.94
CA ALA A 343 -6.98 -9.90 -14.31
C ALA A 343 -6.07 -10.11 -15.51
N ALA A 344 -5.40 -11.26 -15.55
CA ALA A 344 -4.71 -11.83 -16.71
C ALA A 344 -5.29 -13.23 -16.96
N VAL A 345 -5.92 -13.41 -18.12
CA VAL A 345 -6.63 -14.64 -18.47
C VAL A 345 -6.16 -15.22 -19.80
N ARG A 346 -6.39 -16.52 -19.93
CA ARG A 346 -6.29 -17.26 -21.19
C ARG A 346 -7.53 -16.95 -22.05
N PRO A 347 -7.36 -16.56 -23.32
CA PRO A 347 -8.48 -16.21 -24.20
C PRO A 347 -9.50 -17.33 -24.44
N GLN A 348 -9.04 -18.59 -24.48
CA GLN A 348 -9.85 -19.72 -24.92
C GLN A 348 -11.01 -20.04 -23.95
N ASP A 349 -10.81 -19.79 -22.66
CA ASP A 349 -11.75 -20.16 -21.59
C ASP A 349 -12.00 -19.01 -20.58
N ASN A 350 -11.39 -17.84 -20.80
CA ASN A 350 -11.40 -16.70 -19.90
C ASN A 350 -10.99 -17.07 -18.47
N ARG A 351 -10.04 -17.99 -18.32
CA ARG A 351 -9.56 -18.48 -17.03
C ARG A 351 -8.14 -18.01 -16.75
N GLY A 352 -7.84 -17.68 -15.51
CA GLY A 352 -6.50 -17.25 -15.13
C GLY A 352 -6.43 -16.72 -13.71
N ILE A 353 -5.69 -15.63 -13.56
CA ILE A 353 -5.33 -15.05 -12.27
C ILE A 353 -5.61 -13.55 -12.27
N ALA A 354 -6.03 -13.01 -11.14
CA ALA A 354 -6.11 -11.57 -10.93
C ALA A 354 -5.27 -11.13 -9.75
N LEU A 355 -4.63 -9.97 -9.90
CA LEU A 355 -3.98 -9.26 -8.82
C LEU A 355 -4.98 -8.26 -8.22
N HIS A 356 -5.34 -8.45 -6.95
CA HIS A 356 -6.21 -7.58 -6.18
C HIS A 356 -5.42 -6.88 -5.06
N THR A 357 -5.29 -5.57 -5.15
CA THR A 357 -4.44 -4.70 -4.31
C THR A 357 -5.26 -3.60 -3.63
N PRO A 358 -5.93 -3.86 -2.50
CA PRO A 358 -6.86 -2.91 -1.86
C PRO A 358 -6.30 -1.49 -1.59
N PHE A 359 -4.97 -1.38 -1.49
CA PHE A 359 -4.25 -0.14 -1.23
C PHE A 359 -3.99 0.72 -2.49
N SER A 360 -4.19 0.20 -3.71
CA SER A 360 -3.83 0.91 -4.95
C SER A 360 -4.64 0.41 -6.15
N ASN A 361 -5.08 1.35 -7.00
CA ASN A 361 -5.72 1.07 -8.27
C ASN A 361 -4.81 1.35 -9.49
N GLU A 362 -3.50 1.46 -9.26
CA GLU A 362 -2.50 1.69 -10.30
C GLU A 362 -1.93 0.37 -10.80
N PHE A 363 -2.21 0.03 -12.05
CA PHE A 363 -1.76 -1.22 -12.65
C PHE A 363 -0.80 -1.00 -13.80
N LYS A 364 -0.03 -2.05 -14.05
CA LYS A 364 0.84 -2.19 -15.21
C LYS A 364 0.48 -3.42 -15.99
N VAL A 365 0.67 -3.38 -17.30
CA VAL A 365 0.57 -4.54 -18.18
C VAL A 365 1.80 -4.64 -19.07
N GLY A 366 2.12 -5.83 -19.57
CA GLY A 366 3.18 -6.05 -20.55
C GLY A 366 3.12 -7.38 -21.26
N LEU A 367 3.87 -7.52 -22.35
CA LEU A 367 4.02 -8.78 -23.10
C LEU A 367 5.49 -8.97 -23.47
N PHE A 368 5.99 -10.19 -23.31
CA PHE A 368 7.37 -10.55 -23.58
C PHE A 368 7.40 -11.73 -24.53
N ASN A 369 7.92 -11.51 -25.74
CA ASN A 369 7.95 -12.45 -26.86
C ASN A 369 6.54 -12.95 -27.22
N SER A 370 6.45 -13.95 -28.10
CA SER A 370 5.17 -14.45 -28.62
C SER A 370 4.23 -14.89 -27.52
N VAL A 371 3.06 -14.27 -27.39
CA VAL A 371 2.07 -14.70 -26.40
C VAL A 371 1.10 -15.74 -26.98
N GLY A 372 0.39 -16.43 -26.09
CA GLY A 372 -0.60 -17.46 -26.43
C GLY A 372 -0.08 -18.90 -26.43
N TRP A 373 1.21 -19.13 -26.18
CA TRP A 373 1.79 -20.46 -26.09
C TRP A 373 3.00 -20.51 -25.14
N GLY A 374 3.47 -21.73 -24.88
CA GLY A 374 4.71 -22.00 -24.15
C GLY A 374 4.45 -22.52 -22.73
N PRO A 375 5.32 -23.40 -22.19
CA PRO A 375 5.26 -23.78 -20.79
C PRO A 375 5.60 -22.58 -19.88
N PRO A 376 5.27 -22.65 -18.58
CA PRO A 376 5.67 -21.65 -17.58
C PRO A 376 7.15 -21.27 -17.60
N GLU A 377 8.03 -22.21 -17.95
CA GLU A 377 9.49 -22.01 -18.02
C GLU A 377 9.96 -21.31 -19.30
N ALA A 378 9.07 -20.97 -20.23
CA ALA A 378 9.41 -20.36 -21.51
C ALA A 378 9.77 -18.88 -21.40
N LEU A 379 10.40 -18.36 -22.45
CA LEU A 379 10.71 -16.93 -22.63
C LEU A 379 9.44 -16.08 -22.87
N ASN A 380 8.33 -16.72 -23.16
CA ASN A 380 7.05 -16.11 -23.48
C ASN A 380 6.30 -15.78 -22.19
N ALA A 381 5.92 -14.52 -21.98
CA ALA A 381 5.25 -14.10 -20.76
C ALA A 381 4.23 -12.99 -20.99
N GLY A 382 3.12 -13.06 -20.26
CA GLY A 382 2.34 -11.88 -19.93
C GLY A 382 2.90 -11.22 -18.67
N TYR A 383 2.39 -10.04 -18.34
CA TYR A 383 2.82 -9.29 -17.17
C TYR A 383 1.69 -8.41 -16.66
N ILE A 384 1.43 -8.50 -15.37
CA ILE A 384 0.63 -7.54 -14.61
C ILE A 384 1.40 -7.12 -13.37
N ALA A 385 1.26 -5.87 -12.93
CA ALA A 385 1.86 -5.44 -11.67
C ALA A 385 1.03 -4.35 -11.00
N ASN A 386 1.18 -4.19 -9.68
CA ASN A 386 0.77 -2.96 -9.02
C ASN A 386 1.91 -1.95 -9.11
N GLY A 387 1.64 -0.85 -9.81
CA GLY A 387 2.61 0.18 -10.16
C GLY A 387 2.59 1.38 -9.23
N LEU A 388 2.16 1.26 -7.96
CA LEU A 388 2.01 2.44 -7.11
C LEU A 388 3.31 3.25 -6.98
N LYS A 389 3.19 4.58 -6.90
CA LYS A 389 4.32 5.45 -6.55
C LYS A 389 4.52 5.53 -5.06
N LEU A 390 5.76 5.33 -4.61
CA LEU A 390 6.12 5.35 -3.21
C LEU A 390 7.33 6.26 -2.97
N THR A 391 7.22 7.15 -1.98
CA THR A 391 8.39 7.82 -1.40
C THR A 391 9.10 6.83 -0.50
N LEU A 392 10.26 6.35 -0.93
CA LEU A 392 10.99 5.30 -0.27
C LEU A 392 12.00 5.86 0.75
N ASP A 393 11.58 6.00 2.01
CA ASP A 393 12.42 6.42 3.13
C ASP A 393 13.49 5.39 3.49
N ARG A 394 14.68 5.88 3.87
CA ARG A 394 15.82 5.04 4.31
C ARG A 394 15.50 4.04 5.41
N ASN A 395 14.66 4.42 6.34
CA ASN A 395 14.28 3.67 7.54
C ASN A 395 12.77 3.33 7.54
N GLY A 396 12.13 3.40 6.38
CA GLY A 396 10.70 3.15 6.24
C GLY A 396 10.33 1.69 6.51
N VAL A 397 9.14 1.50 7.10
CA VAL A 397 8.49 0.19 7.22
C VAL A 397 7.19 0.25 6.44
N TYR A 398 7.05 -0.60 5.43
CA TYR A 398 5.88 -0.66 4.56
C TYR A 398 5.24 -2.02 4.70
N GLU A 399 3.96 -2.04 5.03
CA GLU A 399 3.18 -3.26 5.21
C GLU A 399 1.91 -3.17 4.38
N PHE A 400 1.61 -4.23 3.63
CA PHE A 400 0.45 -4.29 2.77
C PHE A 400 -0.01 -5.72 2.52
N ASP A 401 -1.32 -5.86 2.33
CA ASP A 401 -1.98 -7.10 1.93
C ASP A 401 -2.45 -7.01 0.49
N PHE A 402 -2.29 -8.07 -0.26
CA PHE A 402 -2.91 -8.25 -1.56
C PHE A 402 -3.28 -9.70 -1.78
N ASN A 403 -4.06 -9.94 -2.82
CA ASN A 403 -4.57 -11.25 -3.15
C ASN A 403 -4.23 -11.56 -4.60
N MET A 404 -3.90 -12.81 -4.86
CA MET A 404 -4.10 -13.38 -6.19
C MET A 404 -5.36 -14.23 -6.17
N VAL A 405 -6.26 -14.00 -7.12
CA VAL A 405 -7.53 -14.71 -7.22
C VAL A 405 -7.55 -15.55 -8.49
N VAL A 406 -7.81 -16.84 -8.36
CA VAL A 406 -7.72 -17.82 -9.45
C VAL A 406 -9.11 -18.25 -9.92
N GLY A 407 -9.32 -18.38 -11.22
CA GLY A 407 -10.53 -18.96 -11.79
C GLY A 407 -10.93 -18.34 -13.11
N SER A 408 -12.17 -18.58 -13.53
CA SER A 408 -12.77 -17.86 -14.66
C SER A 408 -12.91 -16.38 -14.31
N LEU A 409 -12.94 -15.51 -15.31
CA LEU A 409 -13.08 -14.07 -15.14
C LEU A 409 -14.31 -13.69 -14.30
N ASN A 410 -15.41 -14.44 -14.44
CA ASN A 410 -16.61 -14.29 -13.62
C ASN A 410 -16.39 -14.73 -12.16
N GLU A 411 -15.75 -15.88 -11.94
CA GLU A 411 -15.41 -16.34 -10.59
C GLU A 411 -14.47 -15.35 -9.88
N ILE A 412 -13.44 -14.88 -10.57
CA ILE A 412 -12.50 -13.86 -10.09
C ILE A 412 -13.26 -12.62 -9.62
N ARG A 413 -14.12 -12.07 -10.49
CA ARG A 413 -14.90 -10.87 -10.18
C ARG A 413 -15.82 -11.08 -8.98
N ASN A 414 -16.53 -12.21 -8.93
CA ASN A 414 -17.43 -12.54 -7.84
C ASN A 414 -16.69 -12.69 -6.51
N THR A 415 -15.54 -13.38 -6.50
CA THR A 415 -14.69 -13.50 -5.31
C THR A 415 -14.22 -12.13 -4.85
N ILE A 416 -13.68 -11.29 -5.73
CA ILE A 416 -13.18 -9.95 -5.35
C ILE A 416 -14.29 -9.06 -4.80
N ASN A 417 -15.49 -9.09 -5.40
CA ASN A 417 -16.64 -8.33 -4.92
C ASN A 417 -17.16 -8.78 -3.53
N SER A 418 -16.77 -9.97 -3.06
CA SER A 418 -17.06 -10.45 -1.70
C SER A 418 -16.04 -9.96 -0.65
N LEU A 419 -14.90 -9.43 -1.08
CA LEU A 419 -13.87 -8.89 -0.20
C LEU A 419 -14.22 -7.46 0.25
N PRO A 420 -13.61 -6.96 1.35
CA PRO A 420 -13.78 -5.58 1.77
C PRO A 420 -13.47 -4.59 0.64
N GLN A 421 -14.41 -3.69 0.39
CA GLN A 421 -14.30 -2.70 -0.67
C GLN A 421 -13.35 -1.58 -0.26
N SER A 422 -12.47 -1.17 -1.18
CA SER A 422 -11.67 0.05 -1.01
C SER A 422 -12.55 1.29 -1.02
N GLU A 423 -12.21 2.26 -0.18
CA GLU A 423 -12.92 3.55 -0.11
C GLU A 423 -12.93 4.27 -1.45
N THR A 424 -14.10 4.81 -1.81
CA THR A 424 -14.34 5.59 -3.04
C THR A 424 -14.41 7.09 -2.76
N LYS A 425 -14.02 7.51 -1.56
CA LYS A 425 -13.93 8.91 -1.13
C LYS A 425 -12.57 9.16 -0.47
N PRO A 426 -11.99 10.36 -0.59
CA PRO A 426 -10.80 10.71 0.16
C PRO A 426 -11.12 10.78 1.66
N HIS A 427 -10.33 10.07 2.47
CA HIS A 427 -10.31 10.18 3.92
C HIS A 427 -8.89 9.87 4.41
N TYR A 428 -8.06 10.90 4.50
CA TYR A 428 -6.63 10.79 4.77
C TYR A 428 -6.24 11.62 5.97
N VAL A 429 -5.93 10.95 7.09
CA VAL A 429 -5.51 11.61 8.33
C VAL A 429 -4.03 11.38 8.54
N PHE A 430 -3.20 12.41 8.41
CA PHE A 430 -1.76 12.33 8.68
C PHE A 430 -1.44 12.57 10.15
N ALA A 431 -2.23 13.40 10.82
CA ALA A 431 -2.03 13.78 12.20
C ALA A 431 -2.05 12.57 13.14
N GLY A 432 -0.96 12.37 13.89
CA GLY A 432 -0.81 11.27 14.84
C GLY A 432 -0.60 9.90 14.16
N GLN A 433 -0.42 9.88 12.85
CA GLN A 433 -0.19 8.67 12.06
C GLN A 433 1.25 8.64 11.55
N SER A 434 1.84 7.45 11.46
CA SER A 434 3.21 7.27 10.94
C SER A 434 3.28 7.20 9.40
N LYS A 435 2.16 7.42 8.69
CA LYS A 435 1.99 7.06 7.27
C LYS A 435 1.61 8.24 6.38
N ARG A 436 2.02 8.16 5.11
CA ARG A 436 1.70 9.13 4.04
C ARG A 436 0.44 8.78 3.25
N HIS A 437 -0.24 7.68 3.58
CA HIS A 437 -1.44 7.20 2.85
C HIS A 437 -1.28 7.09 1.33
N GLY A 438 -0.07 6.75 0.86
CA GLY A 438 0.21 6.62 -0.57
C GLY A 438 0.31 7.95 -1.33
N PHE A 439 0.32 9.09 -0.63
CA PHE A 439 0.63 10.36 -1.28
C PHE A 439 2.09 10.42 -1.72
N SER A 440 2.31 11.06 -2.86
CA SER A 440 3.63 11.23 -3.46
C SER A 440 3.90 12.69 -3.81
N TYR A 441 5.18 13.01 -3.99
CA TYR A 441 5.65 14.34 -4.34
C TYR A 441 6.31 14.36 -5.71
N GLN A 442 6.26 15.53 -6.34
CA GLN A 442 7.18 15.92 -7.38
C GLN A 442 7.74 17.29 -7.05
N LYS A 443 9.06 17.47 -7.20
CA LYS A 443 9.81 18.68 -6.82
C LYS A 443 9.57 19.10 -5.36
N GLY A 444 9.46 18.16 -4.44
CA GLY A 444 9.28 18.41 -3.01
C GLY A 444 9.54 17.18 -2.16
N TYR A 445 9.75 17.38 -0.87
CA TYR A 445 9.99 16.32 0.12
C TYR A 445 9.29 16.64 1.44
N ASP A 446 9.31 15.73 2.39
CA ASP A 446 8.77 15.95 3.73
C ASP A 446 9.77 15.61 4.85
N GLN A 447 9.30 15.57 6.09
CA GLN A 447 10.13 15.29 7.27
C GLN A 447 10.79 13.89 7.31
N GLY A 448 10.43 12.98 6.41
CA GLY A 448 10.84 11.59 6.45
C GLY A 448 9.91 10.70 7.29
N TYR A 449 10.24 9.41 7.36
CA TYR A 449 9.55 8.42 8.20
C TYR A 449 10.11 8.37 9.63
N PRO A 450 9.25 8.30 10.67
CA PRO A 450 7.78 8.28 10.60
C PRO A 450 7.17 9.68 10.38
N VAL A 451 5.96 9.69 9.81
CA VAL A 451 5.10 10.90 9.82
C VAL A 451 4.68 11.23 11.25
N GLY A 452 4.52 12.52 11.56
CA GLY A 452 4.24 13.04 12.91
C GLY A 452 2.79 13.49 13.11
N ASP A 453 2.59 14.63 13.79
CA ASP A 453 1.27 15.27 13.96
C ASP A 453 0.75 15.98 12.70
N GLU A 454 1.53 15.93 11.62
CA GLU A 454 1.18 16.43 10.29
C GLU A 454 2.13 15.84 9.25
N LEU A 455 1.77 16.01 7.99
CA LEU A 455 2.68 15.91 6.87
C LEU A 455 3.30 17.29 6.59
N SER A 456 4.58 17.45 6.90
CA SER A 456 5.33 18.70 6.79
C SER A 456 6.17 18.70 5.51
N ILE A 457 5.62 19.31 4.47
CA ILE A 457 6.14 19.28 3.11
C ILE A 457 6.98 20.52 2.85
N THR A 458 8.15 20.33 2.26
CA THR A 458 9.05 21.38 1.75
C THR A 458 9.12 21.29 0.22
N PRO A 459 8.44 22.20 -0.49
CA PRO A 459 8.58 22.34 -1.93
C PRO A 459 10.01 22.80 -2.29
N LYS A 460 10.60 22.24 -3.35
CA LYS A 460 11.92 22.66 -3.87
C LYS A 460 11.82 23.61 -5.06
N ASN A 461 10.77 23.48 -5.86
CA ASN A 461 10.60 24.23 -7.10
C ASN A 461 9.11 24.49 -7.36
N ARG A 462 8.79 25.54 -8.14
CA ARG A 462 7.41 26.00 -8.36
C ARG A 462 6.57 25.08 -9.27
N ARG A 463 7.14 24.06 -9.89
CA ARG A 463 6.43 22.91 -10.48
C ARG A 463 6.07 21.82 -9.44
N PHE A 464 6.15 22.14 -8.16
CA PHE A 464 5.76 21.23 -7.08
C PHE A 464 4.36 20.63 -7.28
N SER A 465 4.26 19.34 -6.98
CA SER A 465 2.99 18.60 -6.91
C SER A 465 2.96 17.73 -5.68
N PHE A 466 1.84 17.75 -4.98
CA PHE A 466 1.48 16.79 -3.95
C PHE A 466 0.26 16.00 -4.42
N THR A 467 0.44 14.72 -4.72
CA THR A 467 -0.55 13.93 -5.46
C THR A 467 -1.08 12.79 -4.59
N SER A 468 -2.40 12.61 -4.59
CA SER A 468 -3.10 11.52 -3.90
C SER A 468 -2.69 10.14 -4.45
N PRO A 469 -2.89 9.04 -3.69
CA PRO A 469 -2.90 7.72 -4.30
C PRO A 469 -4.00 7.62 -5.37
N ARG A 470 -3.78 6.73 -6.35
CA ARG A 470 -4.76 6.40 -7.38
C ARG A 470 -5.84 5.47 -6.84
N LYS A 471 -7.10 5.90 -6.96
CA LYS A 471 -8.31 5.17 -6.54
C LYS A 471 -9.48 5.50 -7.46
N GLY A 472 -10.54 4.68 -7.44
CA GLY A 472 -11.81 5.01 -8.12
C GLY A 472 -12.69 5.93 -7.29
N TYR A 473 -12.36 7.22 -7.19
CA TYR A 473 -13.19 8.18 -6.46
C TYR A 473 -14.46 8.51 -7.25
N LYS A 474 -15.62 8.24 -6.65
CA LYS A 474 -16.90 8.51 -7.31
C LYS A 474 -17.26 9.98 -7.16
N ALA A 475 -17.09 10.76 -8.24
CA ALA A 475 -17.21 12.22 -8.21
C ALA A 475 -18.57 12.70 -7.66
N SER A 476 -19.66 12.00 -8.00
CA SER A 476 -21.01 12.32 -7.55
C SER A 476 -21.19 12.28 -6.02
N ASP A 477 -20.31 11.57 -5.32
CA ASP A 477 -20.41 11.38 -3.87
C ASP A 477 -19.48 12.34 -3.10
N ILE A 478 -18.78 13.23 -3.83
CA ILE A 478 -17.79 14.16 -3.31
C ILE A 478 -18.16 15.57 -3.77
N ASN A 479 -18.93 16.28 -2.96
CA ASN A 479 -19.27 17.68 -3.25
C ASN A 479 -18.15 18.65 -2.86
N ARG A 480 -17.37 18.29 -1.83
CA ARG A 480 -16.27 19.08 -1.30
C ARG A 480 -15.07 18.21 -0.99
N ILE A 481 -13.89 18.79 -1.13
CA ILE A 481 -12.65 18.26 -0.52
C ILE A 481 -12.25 19.25 0.56
N TYR A 482 -12.15 18.77 1.79
CA TYR A 482 -11.69 19.51 2.94
C TYR A 482 -10.22 19.23 3.18
N ILE A 483 -9.44 20.28 3.50
CA ILE A 483 -8.02 20.17 3.82
C ILE A 483 -7.73 20.97 5.07
N ARG A 484 -7.17 20.34 6.10
CA ARG A 484 -6.61 21.03 7.28
C ARG A 484 -5.14 21.33 7.03
N ILE A 485 -4.86 22.58 6.69
CA ILE A 485 -3.57 23.02 6.16
C ILE A 485 -3.06 24.27 6.87
N ARG A 486 -1.75 24.33 7.09
CA ARG A 486 -0.99 25.56 7.35
C ARG A 486 0.01 25.77 6.21
N ALA A 487 0.34 27.01 5.90
CA ALA A 487 1.36 27.30 4.90
C ALA A 487 2.23 28.47 5.34
N ARG A 488 3.55 28.33 5.23
CA ARG A 488 4.52 29.43 5.20
C ARG A 488 4.90 29.63 3.74
N THR A 489 4.32 30.63 3.08
CA THR A 489 4.48 30.89 1.65
C THR A 489 4.09 32.32 1.31
N ASN A 490 4.55 32.84 0.18
CA ASN A 490 4.06 34.11 -0.38
C ASN A 490 2.89 33.91 -1.37
N GLU A 491 2.51 32.66 -1.64
CA GLU A 491 1.35 32.36 -2.48
C GLU A 491 0.06 32.76 -1.76
N THR A 492 -0.87 33.33 -2.51
CA THR A 492 -2.22 33.66 -2.03
C THR A 492 -3.26 32.62 -2.42
N GLN A 493 -2.89 31.68 -3.28
CA GLN A 493 -3.74 30.58 -3.73
C GLN A 493 -2.91 29.35 -4.13
N PHE A 494 -3.52 28.18 -3.98
CA PHE A 494 -3.09 26.93 -4.60
C PHE A 494 -4.15 26.45 -5.58
N VAL A 495 -3.82 25.41 -6.35
CA VAL A 495 -4.73 24.78 -7.30
C VAL A 495 -4.87 23.32 -6.94
N LEU A 496 -6.11 22.85 -6.82
CA LEU A 496 -6.43 21.43 -6.82
C LEU A 496 -6.69 20.99 -8.27
N LYS A 497 -5.85 20.12 -8.81
CA LYS A 497 -6.03 19.48 -10.13
C LYS A 497 -6.54 18.05 -9.95
N TRP A 498 -7.23 17.50 -10.95
CA TRP A 498 -7.62 16.10 -10.93
C TRP A 498 -7.62 15.46 -12.32
N ARG A 499 -7.56 14.14 -12.33
CA ARG A 499 -7.61 13.32 -13.55
C ARG A 499 -8.68 12.24 -13.40
N LYS A 500 -9.46 12.01 -14.44
CA LYS A 500 -10.43 10.91 -14.48
C LYS A 500 -9.73 9.62 -14.91
N ILE A 501 -10.33 8.48 -14.59
CA ILE A 501 -9.82 7.18 -15.05
C ILE A 501 -9.68 7.18 -16.58
N GLY A 502 -8.54 6.69 -17.07
CA GLY A 502 -8.25 6.56 -18.50
C GLY A 502 -7.77 7.83 -19.18
N GLN A 503 -7.80 8.99 -18.51
CA GLN A 503 -7.20 10.22 -19.05
C GLN A 503 -5.69 10.25 -18.83
N SER A 504 -4.94 10.78 -19.78
CA SER A 504 -3.56 11.22 -19.59
C SER A 504 -3.48 12.55 -18.83
N PRO A 505 -2.31 12.93 -18.30
CA PRO A 505 -2.13 14.25 -17.67
C PRO A 505 -2.48 15.41 -18.60
N ILE A 506 -2.09 15.34 -19.88
CA ILE A 506 -2.33 16.42 -20.85
C ILE A 506 -3.82 16.57 -21.17
N GLU A 507 -4.56 15.46 -21.31
CA GLU A 507 -6.01 15.50 -21.54
C GLU A 507 -6.75 16.14 -20.36
N SER A 508 -6.35 15.83 -19.12
CA SER A 508 -6.94 16.46 -17.93
C SER A 508 -6.68 17.96 -17.85
N GLU A 509 -5.51 18.41 -18.29
CA GLU A 509 -5.15 19.82 -18.34
C GLU A 509 -5.96 20.57 -19.41
N TRP A 510 -6.06 20.03 -20.63
CA TRP A 510 -6.88 20.61 -21.70
C TRP A 510 -8.37 20.63 -21.38
N ALA A 511 -8.85 19.66 -20.60
CA ALA A 511 -10.22 19.65 -20.10
C ALA A 511 -10.48 20.71 -19.02
N GLY A 512 -9.45 21.40 -18.50
CA GLY A 512 -9.60 22.39 -17.43
C GLY A 512 -9.99 21.75 -16.09
N GLN A 513 -9.50 20.55 -15.79
CA GLN A 513 -9.80 19.82 -14.55
C GLN A 513 -9.01 20.36 -13.35
N SER A 514 -9.32 21.59 -12.97
CA SER A 514 -8.67 22.29 -11.86
C SER A 514 -9.58 23.29 -11.17
N ILE A 515 -9.35 23.52 -9.88
CA ILE A 515 -10.01 24.57 -9.09
C ILE A 515 -8.99 25.28 -8.21
N SER A 516 -8.90 26.61 -8.33
CA SER A 516 -8.09 27.42 -7.42
C SER A 516 -8.78 27.57 -6.07
N PHE A 517 -8.00 27.60 -5.00
CA PHE A 517 -8.48 27.88 -3.66
C PHE A 517 -7.50 28.79 -2.91
N PRO A 518 -8.00 29.71 -2.07
CA PRO A 518 -7.15 30.67 -1.37
C PRO A 518 -6.30 29.98 -0.30
N ILE A 519 -5.08 30.48 -0.09
CA ILE A 519 -4.21 30.10 1.03
C ILE A 519 -3.68 31.36 1.72
N THR A 520 -3.47 31.30 3.03
CA THR A 520 -2.84 32.37 3.81
C THR A 520 -1.48 31.88 4.29
N GLY A 521 -0.42 32.61 3.93
CA GLY A 521 0.98 32.27 4.21
C GLY A 521 1.47 32.56 5.63
N ASP A 522 0.57 32.70 6.61
CA ASP A 522 0.87 33.10 8.00
C ASP A 522 1.23 31.91 8.91
N ASN A 523 1.37 30.73 8.33
CA ASN A 523 1.66 29.47 9.01
C ASN A 523 0.63 29.06 10.08
N GLN A 524 -0.60 29.59 10.03
CA GLN A 524 -1.70 29.18 10.89
C GLN A 524 -2.58 28.13 10.22
N TYR A 525 -3.05 27.16 11.00
CA TYR A 525 -3.93 26.11 10.49
C TYR A 525 -5.32 26.64 10.17
N ARG A 526 -5.81 26.26 9.00
CA ARG A 526 -7.17 26.50 8.53
C ARG A 526 -7.72 25.25 7.89
N THR A 527 -9.04 25.13 7.95
CA THR A 527 -9.76 24.13 7.17
C THR A 527 -10.32 24.81 5.94
N ILE A 528 -9.84 24.39 4.77
CA ILE A 528 -10.29 24.89 3.48
C ILE A 528 -11.29 23.89 2.91
N ALA A 529 -12.47 24.37 2.54
CA ALA A 529 -13.49 23.58 1.88
C ALA A 529 -13.51 23.90 0.37
N ILE A 530 -12.97 23.00 -0.45
CA ILE A 530 -12.86 23.18 -1.90
C ILE A 530 -14.13 22.63 -2.56
N PRO A 531 -14.96 23.46 -3.24
CA PRO A 531 -16.27 23.07 -3.74
C PRO A 531 -16.20 22.36 -5.10
N VAL A 532 -15.54 21.20 -5.13
CA VAL A 532 -15.31 20.44 -6.37
C VAL A 532 -16.59 20.05 -7.09
N GLY A 533 -17.67 19.71 -6.37
CA GLY A 533 -18.94 19.29 -6.95
C GLY A 533 -19.66 20.37 -7.76
N ASN A 534 -19.27 21.65 -7.61
CA ASN A 534 -19.80 22.74 -8.41
C ASN A 534 -19.07 22.90 -9.76
N HIS A 535 -17.94 22.20 -9.95
CA HIS A 535 -17.15 22.32 -11.16
C HIS A 535 -17.68 21.36 -12.24
N PRO A 536 -17.97 21.83 -13.47
CA PRO A 536 -18.60 21.00 -14.51
C PRO A 536 -17.77 19.76 -14.90
N GLN A 537 -16.45 19.84 -14.73
CA GLN A 537 -15.53 18.73 -15.01
C GLN A 537 -15.32 17.77 -13.83
N TRP A 538 -15.94 18.01 -12.68
CA TRP A 538 -15.95 17.08 -11.55
C TRP A 538 -17.10 16.07 -11.72
N ASN A 539 -16.89 15.10 -12.60
CA ASN A 539 -17.87 14.09 -12.95
C ASN A 539 -17.19 12.74 -13.26
N GLY A 540 -17.99 11.68 -13.36
CA GLY A 540 -17.49 10.33 -13.59
C GLY A 540 -16.69 9.79 -12.41
N ILE A 541 -15.60 9.09 -12.72
CA ILE A 541 -14.70 8.50 -11.72
C ILE A 541 -13.36 9.23 -11.78
N ILE A 542 -13.03 9.92 -10.69
CA ILE A 542 -11.75 10.59 -10.51
C ILE A 542 -10.73 9.54 -10.07
N ASN A 543 -9.56 9.53 -10.71
CA ASN A 543 -8.50 8.56 -10.41
C ASN A 543 -7.53 9.10 -9.36
N GLU A 544 -7.13 10.37 -9.49
CA GLU A 544 -6.21 11.04 -8.59
C GLU A 544 -6.49 12.54 -8.58
N PHE A 545 -6.06 13.22 -7.52
CA PHE A 545 -6.02 14.67 -7.41
C PHE A 545 -4.68 15.13 -6.87
N SER A 546 -4.29 16.36 -7.18
CA SER A 546 -3.05 16.97 -6.71
C SER A 546 -3.24 18.40 -6.24
N ILE A 547 -2.39 18.82 -5.32
CA ILE A 547 -2.24 20.21 -4.89
C ILE A 547 -0.97 20.78 -5.52
N ASN A 548 -1.11 21.90 -6.21
CA ASN A 548 -0.05 22.56 -6.97
C ASN A 548 -0.04 24.07 -6.70
N TYR A 549 1.08 24.72 -7.05
CA TYR A 549 1.12 26.16 -7.17
C TYR A 549 0.27 26.65 -8.35
N ALA A 550 -0.37 27.82 -8.21
CA ALA A 550 -1.21 28.39 -9.26
C ALA A 550 -0.40 28.86 -10.49
N ASN A 551 0.82 29.34 -10.27
CA ASN A 551 1.72 29.80 -11.32
C ASN A 551 2.99 28.93 -11.34
N PRO A 552 2.92 27.72 -11.92
CA PRO A 552 4.06 26.81 -11.96
C PRO A 552 5.12 27.29 -12.94
N ASN A 553 6.38 27.26 -12.52
CA ASN A 553 7.55 27.55 -13.35
C ASN A 553 8.78 26.85 -12.74
N GLU A 554 9.95 26.97 -13.38
CA GLU A 554 11.17 26.27 -12.95
C GLU A 554 11.93 26.95 -11.80
N GLU A 555 11.42 28.05 -11.26
CA GLU A 555 12.10 28.75 -10.17
C GLU A 555 12.08 27.93 -8.87
N PRO A 556 13.11 28.05 -8.02
CA PRO A 556 13.13 27.46 -6.70
C PRO A 556 11.99 27.96 -5.79
N ALA A 557 11.47 27.09 -4.92
CA ALA A 557 10.46 27.42 -3.92
C ALA A 557 11.08 27.66 -2.54
N ASN A 558 11.97 28.66 -2.44
CA ASN A 558 12.76 28.90 -1.25
C ASN A 558 11.92 29.30 -0.02
N ASN A 559 12.33 28.81 1.16
CA ASN A 559 11.76 29.13 2.49
C ASN A 559 10.27 28.79 2.67
N GLN A 560 9.69 27.98 1.78
CA GLN A 560 8.29 27.58 1.87
C GLN A 560 8.12 26.29 2.68
N GLN A 561 7.00 26.16 3.37
CA GLN A 561 6.60 24.92 4.04
C GLN A 561 5.09 24.81 4.08
N ILE A 562 4.57 23.61 3.84
CA ILE A 562 3.15 23.29 3.88
C ILE A 562 2.96 22.17 4.90
N GLY A 563 2.11 22.41 5.90
CA GLY A 563 1.75 21.42 6.90
C GLY A 563 0.31 20.94 6.70
N ILE A 564 0.09 19.64 6.54
CA ILE A 564 -1.24 19.07 6.31
C ILE A 564 -1.56 18.05 7.41
N LYS A 565 -2.65 18.28 8.14
CA LYS A 565 -3.13 17.32 9.15
C LYS A 565 -4.02 16.23 8.54
N TRP A 566 -4.89 16.61 7.61
CA TRP A 566 -5.77 15.69 6.93
C TRP A 566 -6.35 16.27 5.63
N ILE A 567 -6.77 15.38 4.73
CA ILE A 567 -7.54 15.64 3.49
C ILE A 567 -8.73 14.69 3.47
N SER A 568 -9.95 15.18 3.33
CA SER A 568 -11.16 14.35 3.43
C SER A 568 -12.32 14.88 2.58
N ALA A 569 -13.25 14.00 2.18
CA ALA A 569 -14.54 14.39 1.60
C ALA A 569 -15.50 14.97 2.67
N GLU A 570 -15.19 14.76 3.94
CA GLU A 570 -15.95 15.20 5.10
C GLU A 570 -15.12 16.18 5.95
N ASN A 571 -15.79 17.10 6.66
CA ASN A 571 -15.11 18.01 7.56
C ASN A 571 -14.78 17.31 8.89
N LEU A 572 -13.49 17.17 9.20
CA LEU A 572 -13.00 16.48 10.39
C LEU A 572 -12.62 17.41 11.54
N GLU A 573 -12.97 18.71 11.51
CA GLU A 573 -12.59 19.65 12.60
C GLU A 573 -13.09 19.26 14.01
N ASN A 574 -14.12 18.42 14.09
CA ASN A 574 -14.73 17.98 15.35
C ASN A 574 -14.40 16.52 15.72
N GLN A 575 -13.46 15.89 15.01
CA GLN A 575 -12.95 14.54 15.27
C GLN A 575 -11.49 14.64 15.72
#